data_AF-A0A348V9N3-F1
#
_entry.id   AF-A0A348V9N3-F1
#
_cell.length_a   1.000
_cell.length_b   1.000
_cell.length_c   1.000
_cell.angle_alpha   90.00
_cell.angle_beta   90.00
_cell.angle_gamma   90.00
#
_symmetry.space_group_name_H-M   'P 1'
#
loop_
_entity.id
_entity.type
_entity.pdbx_description
1 polymer ?
#
loop_
_entity_poly.entity_id
_entity_poly.type
_entity_poly.pdbx_seq_one_letter_code
_entity_poly.pdbx_strand_id
1 'polypeptide(L)'
;MHLVCSLSIRVSSFIFTAVSSASLLKVEVTGGLFIVLVIFFLTLLPKGALIFYASRKSRKEHQEEDKKTITRYDAEPVIDHYFEEIRELAIHNDPLFLKRFTEVYSDFTRRILQKHPGLLTSELSLCAMIFLNFSSKEIAEYTFIQHRSVQTNKSRLRKKLQLKPSTDLYMYIRSFV
;
A
#
# COMPACT_ATOMS: atom_id res chain seq x y z
N MET A 1 -56.51 76.65 5.94
CA MET A 1 -55.67 75.76 6.80
C MET A 1 -55.81 74.26 6.45
N HIS A 2 -56.16 73.88 5.20
CA HIS A 2 -56.38 72.45 4.85
C HIS A 2 -55.31 71.81 3.95
N LEU A 3 -54.32 72.56 3.43
CA LEU A 3 -53.31 72.01 2.52
C LEU A 3 -52.06 71.40 3.20
N VAL A 4 -51.83 71.66 4.48
CA VAL A 4 -50.59 71.20 5.15
C VAL A 4 -50.70 69.75 5.67
N CYS A 5 -51.93 69.26 5.88
CA CYS A 5 -52.18 67.91 6.43
C CYS A 5 -52.07 66.79 5.37
N SER A 6 -52.43 67.07 4.10
CA SER A 6 -52.40 66.08 3.02
C SER A 6 -50.99 65.76 2.51
N LEU A 7 -50.02 66.66 2.71
CA LEU A 7 -48.65 66.48 2.21
C LEU A 7 -47.79 65.65 3.18
N SER A 8 -47.95 65.84 4.50
CA SER A 8 -47.21 65.09 5.52
C SER A 8 -47.60 63.60 5.57
N ILE A 9 -48.88 63.29 5.38
CA ILE A 9 -49.39 61.90 5.34
C ILE A 9 -48.90 61.16 4.08
N ARG A 10 -48.82 61.85 2.94
CA ARG A 10 -48.33 61.26 1.68
C ARG A 10 -46.83 60.98 1.69
N VAL A 11 -46.01 61.84 2.30
CA VAL A 11 -44.55 61.62 2.40
C VAL A 11 -44.21 60.47 3.35
N SER A 12 -44.95 60.31 4.46
CA SER A 12 -44.82 59.18 5.39
C SER A 12 -45.18 57.83 4.74
N SER A 13 -46.30 57.77 4.03
CA SER A 13 -46.73 56.57 3.29
C SER A 13 -45.73 56.18 2.19
N PHE A 14 -45.20 57.16 1.45
CA PHE A 14 -44.25 56.90 0.37
C PHE A 14 -42.89 56.42 0.88
N ILE A 15 -42.35 57.03 1.94
CA ILE A 15 -41.08 56.59 2.58
C ILE A 15 -41.25 55.20 3.21
N PHE A 16 -42.39 54.90 3.85
CA PHE A 16 -42.67 53.59 4.43
C PHE A 16 -42.76 52.49 3.35
N THR A 17 -43.39 52.77 2.20
CA THR A 17 -43.43 51.84 1.07
C THR A 17 -42.07 51.64 0.39
N ALA A 18 -41.23 52.68 0.33
CA ALA A 18 -39.87 52.59 -0.26
C ALA A 18 -38.87 51.88 0.67
N VAL A 19 -38.96 52.08 1.99
CA VAL A 19 -38.13 51.38 2.98
C VAL A 19 -38.52 49.90 3.10
N SER A 20 -39.81 49.58 3.02
CA SER A 20 -40.31 48.20 3.02
C SER A 20 -39.86 47.42 1.78
N SER A 21 -39.95 48.02 0.59
CA SER A 21 -39.50 47.41 -0.67
C SER A 21 -37.97 47.22 -0.75
N ALA A 22 -37.17 48.18 -0.25
CA ALA A 22 -35.71 48.04 -0.20
C ALA A 22 -35.21 46.99 0.81
N SER A 23 -35.96 46.76 1.89
CA SER A 23 -35.66 45.74 2.90
C SER A 23 -36.00 44.33 2.42
N LEU A 24 -37.13 44.18 1.70
CA LEU A 24 -37.56 42.91 1.11
C LEU A 24 -36.65 42.48 -0.05
N LEU A 25 -36.21 43.41 -0.91
CA LEU A 25 -35.28 43.10 -2.00
C LEU A 25 -33.91 42.58 -1.50
N LYS A 26 -33.43 43.08 -0.35
CA LYS A 26 -32.18 42.58 0.27
C LYS A 26 -32.34 41.17 0.85
N VAL A 27 -33.49 40.84 1.44
CA VAL A 27 -33.77 39.50 2.00
C VAL A 27 -33.87 38.46 0.88
N GLU A 28 -34.46 38.81 -0.25
CA GLU A 28 -34.56 37.93 -1.42
C GLU A 28 -33.20 37.69 -2.09
N VAL A 29 -32.37 38.74 -2.22
CA VAL A 29 -31.03 38.64 -2.82
C VAL A 29 -30.05 37.92 -1.88
N THR A 30 -30.17 38.10 -0.55
CA THR A 30 -29.32 37.41 0.44
C THR A 30 -29.69 35.92 0.53
N GLY A 31 -30.99 35.59 0.46
CA GLY A 31 -31.47 34.21 0.39
C GLY A 31 -31.03 33.53 -0.91
N GLY A 32 -31.14 34.21 -2.04
CA GLY A 32 -30.66 33.72 -3.34
C GLY A 32 -29.15 33.43 -3.35
N LEU A 33 -28.34 34.32 -2.79
CA LEU A 33 -26.88 34.13 -2.68
C LEU A 33 -26.54 32.93 -1.78
N PHE A 34 -27.24 32.76 -0.67
CA PHE A 34 -27.05 31.60 0.21
C PHE A 34 -27.40 30.29 -0.49
N ILE A 35 -28.50 30.26 -1.27
CA ILE A 35 -28.91 29.08 -2.05
C ILE A 35 -27.84 28.75 -3.12
N VAL A 36 -27.30 29.75 -3.82
CA VAL A 36 -26.23 29.55 -4.80
C VAL A 36 -24.95 29.04 -4.14
N LEU A 37 -24.58 29.56 -2.96
CA LEU A 37 -23.45 29.05 -2.19
C LEU A 37 -23.67 27.61 -1.72
N VAL A 38 -24.86 27.26 -1.24
CA VAL A 38 -25.21 25.90 -0.83
C VAL A 38 -25.12 24.95 -2.03
N ILE A 39 -25.66 25.31 -3.19
CA ILE A 39 -25.57 24.50 -4.43
C ILE A 39 -24.11 24.37 -4.89
N PHE A 40 -23.32 25.43 -4.80
CA PHE A 40 -21.90 25.44 -5.12
C PHE A 40 -21.10 24.50 -4.21
N PHE A 41 -21.34 24.55 -2.89
CA PHE A 41 -20.74 23.62 -1.93
C PHE A 41 -21.19 22.16 -2.17
N LEU A 42 -22.48 21.93 -2.44
CA LEU A 42 -23.01 20.60 -2.76
C LEU A 42 -22.42 20.01 -4.04
N THR A 43 -21.97 20.84 -4.99
CA THR A 43 -21.37 20.37 -6.26
C THR A 43 -19.85 20.30 -6.24
N LEU A 44 -19.17 21.07 -5.38
CA LEU A 44 -17.70 21.07 -5.25
C LEU A 44 -17.14 20.05 -4.26
N LEU A 45 -17.82 19.81 -3.15
CA LEU A 45 -17.44 18.79 -2.18
C LEU A 45 -17.30 17.37 -2.79
N PRO A 46 -18.24 16.88 -3.62
CA PRO A 46 -18.12 15.55 -4.22
C PRO A 46 -17.03 15.49 -5.28
N LYS A 47 -16.74 16.58 -6.01
CA LYS A 47 -15.67 16.62 -7.02
C LYS A 47 -14.28 16.65 -6.39
N GLY A 48 -14.09 17.45 -5.34
CA GLY A 48 -12.85 17.47 -4.56
C GLY A 48 -12.60 16.14 -3.84
N ALA A 49 -13.65 15.54 -3.27
CA ALA A 49 -13.60 14.19 -2.70
C ALA A 49 -13.32 13.14 -3.76
N LEU A 50 -13.91 13.23 -4.97
CA LEU A 50 -13.62 12.35 -6.11
C LEU A 50 -12.19 12.48 -6.59
N ILE A 51 -11.63 13.69 -6.67
CA ILE A 51 -10.23 13.92 -7.07
C ILE A 51 -9.27 13.37 -6.01
N PHE A 52 -9.57 13.58 -4.71
CA PHE A 52 -8.80 12.99 -3.59
C PHE A 52 -8.93 11.47 -3.55
N TYR A 53 -10.11 10.92 -3.85
CA TYR A 53 -10.36 9.47 -3.91
C TYR A 53 -9.68 8.84 -5.14
N ALA A 54 -9.70 9.52 -6.29
CA ALA A 54 -9.00 9.13 -7.51
C ALA A 54 -7.47 9.18 -7.30
N SER A 55 -6.96 10.19 -6.59
CA SER A 55 -5.53 10.33 -6.27
C SER A 55 -5.06 9.32 -5.20
N ARG A 56 -5.96 8.86 -4.31
CA ARG A 56 -5.68 7.76 -3.37
C ARG A 56 -5.71 6.38 -4.03
N LYS A 57 -6.46 6.22 -5.13
CA LYS A 57 -6.57 4.95 -5.85
C LYS A 57 -5.24 4.53 -6.48
N SER A 58 -4.48 5.45 -7.06
CA SER A 58 -3.17 5.14 -7.65
C SER A 58 -2.08 4.75 -6.64
N ARG A 59 -2.21 5.17 -5.36
CA ARG A 59 -1.32 4.68 -4.28
C ARG A 59 -1.68 3.26 -3.82
N LYS A 60 -2.96 2.87 -3.97
CA LYS A 60 -3.39 1.48 -3.79
C LYS A 60 -3.01 0.62 -5.00
N GLU A 61 -3.04 1.15 -6.22
CA GLU A 61 -2.61 0.42 -7.42
C GLU A 61 -1.11 0.09 -7.41
N HIS A 62 -0.22 0.94 -6.86
CA HIS A 62 1.18 0.51 -6.64
C HIS A 62 1.35 -0.51 -5.51
N GLN A 63 0.54 -0.43 -4.45
CA GLN A 63 0.52 -1.46 -3.41
C GLN A 63 -0.19 -2.77 -3.87
N GLU A 64 -0.99 -2.68 -4.93
CA GLU A 64 -1.74 -3.78 -5.53
C GLU A 64 -1.04 -4.35 -6.76
N GLU A 65 -0.17 -3.62 -7.47
CA GLU A 65 0.78 -4.20 -8.45
C GLU A 65 1.89 -4.99 -7.75
N ASP A 66 2.35 -4.53 -6.59
CA ASP A 66 3.19 -5.35 -5.70
C ASP A 66 2.44 -6.60 -5.23
N LYS A 67 1.11 -6.51 -4.99
CA LYS A 67 0.26 -7.66 -4.60
C LYS A 67 -0.18 -8.54 -5.77
N LYS A 68 -0.27 -8.00 -6.99
CA LYS A 68 -0.77 -8.67 -8.21
C LYS A 68 0.33 -9.35 -9.01
N THR A 69 1.57 -8.93 -8.81
CA THR A 69 2.74 -9.73 -9.21
C THR A 69 2.92 -10.92 -8.26
N ILE A 70 2.55 -10.78 -6.98
CA ILE A 70 2.53 -11.88 -5.99
C ILE A 70 1.40 -12.90 -6.28
N THR A 71 0.22 -12.48 -6.75
CA THR A 71 -0.96 -13.36 -6.99
C THR A 71 -1.02 -14.03 -8.39
N ARG A 72 0.11 -14.12 -9.11
CA ARG A 72 0.26 -15.06 -10.25
C ARG A 72 1.19 -16.23 -9.96
N TYR A 73 1.76 -16.29 -8.76
CA TYR A 73 2.66 -17.34 -8.29
C TYR A 73 1.98 -18.34 -7.35
N ASP A 74 0.64 -18.43 -7.39
CA ASP A 74 -0.14 -19.45 -6.68
C ASP A 74 -0.14 -20.77 -7.46
N ALA A 75 1.05 -21.29 -7.77
CA ALA A 75 1.20 -22.74 -7.74
C ALA A 75 1.75 -23.02 -6.34
N GLU A 76 0.85 -23.38 -5.42
CA GLU A 76 1.27 -24.10 -4.22
C GLU A 76 2.27 -25.17 -4.69
N PRO A 77 3.53 -25.15 -4.23
CA PRO A 77 4.34 -26.35 -4.37
C PRO A 77 3.48 -27.45 -3.76
N VAL A 78 3.28 -28.55 -4.48
CA VAL A 78 2.68 -29.78 -3.93
C VAL A 78 3.15 -29.86 -2.50
N ILE A 79 2.25 -29.66 -1.53
CA ILE A 79 2.63 -29.45 -0.13
C ILE A 79 3.33 -30.73 0.28
N ASP A 80 4.64 -30.70 0.15
CA ASP A 80 5.48 -31.80 0.56
C ASP A 80 5.22 -31.95 2.05
N HIS A 81 4.92 -33.16 2.51
CA HIS A 81 4.57 -33.40 3.91
C HIS A 81 5.64 -32.81 4.85
N TYR A 82 6.87 -32.70 4.37
CA TYR A 82 8.01 -32.15 5.10
C TYR A 82 8.06 -30.60 5.11
N PHE A 83 7.27 -29.88 4.32
CA PHE A 83 7.36 -28.42 4.19
C PHE A 83 7.14 -27.71 5.53
N GLU A 84 6.06 -28.03 6.26
CA GLU A 84 5.80 -27.40 7.56
C GLU A 84 6.81 -27.84 8.62
N GLU A 85 7.24 -29.12 8.63
CA GLU A 85 8.30 -29.61 9.54
C GLU A 85 9.59 -28.78 9.39
N ILE A 86 10.04 -28.61 8.15
CA ILE A 86 11.24 -27.84 7.81
C ILE A 86 11.08 -26.37 8.17
N ARG A 87 9.89 -25.82 7.94
CA ARG A 87 9.57 -24.41 8.23
C ARG A 87 9.61 -24.14 9.73
N GLU A 88 9.06 -25.04 10.55
CA GLU A 88 9.12 -24.95 12.02
C GLU A 88 10.56 -24.97 12.54
N LEU A 89 11.42 -25.87 12.01
CA LEU A 89 12.85 -25.88 12.36
C LEU A 89 13.53 -24.54 12.06
N ALA A 90 13.17 -23.91 10.94
CA ALA A 90 13.71 -22.60 10.56
C ALA A 90 13.23 -21.48 11.49
N ILE A 91 11.94 -21.48 11.85
CA ILE A 91 11.31 -20.48 12.74
C ILE A 91 11.97 -20.52 14.11
N HIS A 92 12.30 -21.71 14.61
CA HIS A 92 12.96 -21.91 15.89
C HIS A 92 14.49 -21.79 15.84
N ASN A 93 15.08 -21.48 14.68
CA ASN A 93 16.52 -21.43 14.48
C ASN A 93 17.23 -22.71 14.94
N ASP A 94 16.59 -23.87 14.69
CA ASP A 94 17.09 -25.17 15.12
C ASP A 94 18.36 -25.53 14.33
N PRO A 95 19.45 -25.96 14.99
CA PRO A 95 20.69 -26.38 14.30
C PRO A 95 20.48 -27.53 13.30
N LEU A 96 19.43 -28.33 13.45
CA LEU A 96 19.06 -29.42 12.52
C LEU A 96 18.37 -28.92 11.25
N PHE A 97 17.93 -27.66 11.20
CA PHE A 97 17.22 -27.08 10.06
C PHE A 97 17.90 -27.38 8.73
N LEU A 98 19.17 -26.99 8.58
CA LEU A 98 19.87 -27.13 7.32
C LEU A 98 20.08 -28.60 6.96
N LYS A 99 20.40 -29.46 7.93
CA LYS A 99 20.59 -30.88 7.70
C LYS A 99 19.30 -31.51 7.15
N ARG A 100 18.17 -31.29 7.85
CA ARG A 100 16.86 -31.82 7.46
C ARG A 100 16.42 -31.27 6.11
N PHE A 101 16.66 -29.98 5.86
CA PHE A 101 16.41 -29.36 4.55
C PHE A 101 17.18 -30.05 3.43
N THR A 102 18.47 -30.35 3.62
CA THR A 102 19.28 -31.02 2.60
C THR A 102 18.91 -32.48 2.37
N GLU A 103 18.35 -33.16 3.37
CA GLU A 103 17.81 -34.52 3.25
C GLU A 103 16.53 -34.54 2.41
N VAL A 104 15.58 -33.65 2.74
CA VAL A 104 14.28 -33.53 2.06
C VAL A 104 14.45 -32.97 0.65
N TYR A 105 15.17 -31.86 0.51
CA TYR A 105 15.41 -31.16 -0.75
C TYR A 105 16.83 -31.41 -1.27
N SER A 106 17.18 -32.69 -1.38
CA SER A 106 18.51 -33.13 -1.85
C SER A 106 18.80 -32.71 -3.30
N ASP A 107 17.80 -32.74 -4.17
CA ASP A 107 17.93 -32.30 -5.57
C ASP A 107 18.22 -30.81 -5.69
N PHE A 108 17.48 -29.98 -4.96
CA PHE A 108 17.75 -28.54 -4.87
C PHE A 108 19.19 -28.30 -4.40
N THR A 109 19.57 -28.94 -3.28
CA THR A 109 20.90 -28.78 -2.67
C THR A 109 22.00 -29.19 -3.64
N ARG A 110 21.82 -30.32 -4.33
CA ARG A 110 22.75 -30.82 -5.35
C ARG A 110 22.90 -29.81 -6.49
N ARG A 111 21.80 -29.33 -7.07
CA ARG A 111 21.82 -28.45 -8.24
C ARG A 111 22.41 -27.07 -7.91
N ILE A 112 22.08 -26.50 -6.75
CA ILE A 112 22.62 -25.18 -6.36
C ILE A 112 24.12 -25.26 -6.06
N LEU A 113 24.59 -26.33 -5.40
CA LEU A 113 26.02 -26.53 -5.14
C LEU A 113 26.80 -26.92 -6.40
N GLN A 114 26.19 -27.65 -7.33
CA GLN A 114 26.79 -27.90 -8.66
C GLN A 114 26.97 -26.60 -9.43
N LYS A 115 25.97 -25.71 -9.40
CA LYS A 115 26.04 -24.43 -10.11
C LYS A 115 26.98 -23.43 -9.42
N HIS A 116 27.03 -23.47 -8.08
CA HIS A 116 27.77 -22.55 -7.24
C HIS A 116 28.54 -23.28 -6.14
N PRO A 117 29.65 -23.96 -6.47
CA PRO A 117 30.39 -24.80 -5.53
C PRO A 117 31.07 -24.03 -4.39
N GLY A 118 31.20 -22.70 -4.50
CA GLY A 118 31.80 -21.84 -3.49
C GLY A 118 30.83 -21.35 -2.40
N LEU A 119 29.57 -21.82 -2.36
CA LEU A 119 28.64 -21.44 -1.30
C LEU A 119 29.11 -21.92 0.07
N LEU A 120 29.04 -21.03 1.05
CA LEU A 120 29.24 -21.36 2.45
C LEU A 120 27.98 -21.99 3.03
N THR A 121 28.12 -22.76 4.10
CA THR A 121 26.99 -23.37 4.84
C THR A 121 25.97 -22.32 5.31
N SER A 122 26.43 -21.15 5.77
CA SER A 122 25.56 -20.04 6.18
C SER A 122 24.79 -19.41 5.01
N GLU A 123 25.40 -19.36 3.83
CA GLU A 123 24.75 -18.87 2.61
C GLU A 123 23.74 -19.89 2.07
N LEU A 124 24.06 -21.19 2.18
CA LEU A 124 23.14 -22.27 1.83
C LEU A 124 21.92 -22.27 2.77
N SER A 125 22.13 -22.04 4.07
CA SER A 125 21.04 -21.82 5.03
C SER A 125 20.16 -20.63 4.65
N LEU A 126 20.76 -19.51 4.23
CA LEU A 126 20.01 -18.37 3.73
C LEU A 126 19.22 -18.70 2.44
N CYS A 127 19.80 -19.47 1.52
CA CYS A 127 19.09 -19.96 0.34
C CYS A 127 17.90 -20.85 0.71
N ALA A 128 18.06 -21.75 1.69
CA ALA A 128 16.98 -22.59 2.20
C ALA A 128 15.85 -21.75 2.82
N MET A 129 16.17 -20.73 3.60
CA MET A 129 15.17 -19.81 4.14
C MET A 129 14.43 -19.01 3.05
N ILE A 130 15.13 -18.60 2.00
CA ILE A 130 14.53 -17.92 0.84
C ILE A 130 13.62 -18.89 0.06
N PHE A 131 14.03 -20.15 -0.07
CA PHE A 131 13.26 -21.21 -0.71
C PHE A 131 11.90 -21.44 -0.01
N LEU A 132 11.91 -21.44 1.33
CA LEU A 132 10.72 -21.51 2.19
C LEU A 132 9.90 -20.21 2.20
N ASN A 133 10.22 -19.26 1.34
CA ASN A 133 9.54 -17.98 1.16
C ASN A 133 9.63 -16.99 2.33
N PHE A 134 10.58 -17.14 3.25
CA PHE A 134 10.71 -16.16 4.34
C PHE A 134 11.14 -14.80 3.81
N SER A 135 10.48 -13.77 4.31
CA SER A 135 10.85 -12.37 4.09
C SER A 135 12.13 -12.03 4.85
N SER A 136 12.78 -10.94 4.45
CA SER A 136 13.98 -10.48 5.16
C SER A 136 13.70 -10.16 6.64
N LYS A 137 12.47 -9.78 6.99
CA LYS A 137 12.06 -9.48 8.36
C LYS A 137 11.93 -10.75 9.20
N GLU A 138 11.26 -11.76 8.67
CA GLU A 138 11.12 -13.08 9.32
C GLU A 138 12.49 -13.74 9.51
N ILE A 139 13.35 -13.73 8.49
CA ILE A 139 14.72 -14.25 8.62
C ILE A 139 15.48 -13.54 9.74
N ALA A 140 15.32 -12.21 9.86
CA ALA A 140 15.98 -11.42 10.90
C ALA A 140 15.49 -11.82 12.30
N GLU A 141 14.18 -12.00 12.44
CA GLU A 141 13.52 -12.43 13.66
C GLU A 141 13.98 -13.83 14.09
N TYR A 142 13.96 -14.80 13.16
CA TYR A 142 14.32 -16.19 13.47
C TYR A 142 15.81 -16.35 13.75
N THR A 143 16.67 -15.67 13.00
CA THR A 143 18.14 -15.79 13.19
C THR A 143 18.71 -14.84 14.23
N PHE A 144 17.87 -14.04 14.89
CA PHE A 144 18.27 -13.03 15.88
C PHE A 144 19.31 -12.03 15.37
N ILE A 145 19.26 -11.67 14.09
CA ILE A 145 20.14 -10.66 13.49
C ILE A 145 19.35 -9.44 13.04
N GLN A 146 20.02 -8.30 12.87
CA GLN A 146 19.35 -7.10 12.39
C GLN A 146 18.80 -7.30 10.97
N HIS A 147 17.59 -6.78 10.71
CA HIS A 147 16.98 -6.79 9.37
C HIS A 147 17.91 -6.23 8.28
N ARG A 148 18.68 -5.17 8.59
CA ARG A 148 19.67 -4.60 7.68
C ARG A 148 20.81 -5.57 7.34
N SER A 149 21.22 -6.39 8.29
CA SER A 149 22.23 -7.44 8.09
C SER A 149 21.71 -8.52 7.14
N VAL A 150 20.44 -8.95 7.27
CA VAL A 150 19.81 -9.88 6.31
C VAL A 150 19.82 -9.29 4.90
N GLN A 151 19.41 -8.04 4.73
CA GLN A 151 19.44 -7.36 3.43
C GLN A 151 20.85 -7.32 2.82
N THR A 152 21.86 -7.05 3.66
CA THR A 152 23.26 -7.04 3.24
C THR A 152 23.73 -8.43 2.83
N ASN A 153 23.35 -9.46 3.58
CA ASN A 153 23.64 -10.85 3.24
C ASN A 153 22.99 -11.25 1.91
N LYS A 154 21.73 -10.86 1.66
CA LYS A 154 21.06 -11.07 0.36
C LYS A 154 21.79 -10.36 -0.78
N SER A 155 22.28 -9.13 -0.56
CA SER A 155 23.06 -8.39 -1.57
C SER A 155 24.39 -9.10 -1.89
N ARG A 156 25.11 -9.58 -0.87
CA ARG A 156 26.33 -10.38 -1.05
C ARG A 156 26.04 -11.70 -1.76
N LEU A 157 24.97 -12.39 -1.37
CA LEU A 157 24.51 -13.63 -2.00
C LEU A 157 24.20 -13.41 -3.49
N ARG A 158 23.49 -12.33 -3.85
CA ARG A 158 23.23 -11.97 -5.26
C ARG A 158 24.51 -11.81 -6.07
N LYS A 159 25.51 -11.12 -5.51
CA LYS A 159 26.82 -10.95 -6.17
C LYS A 159 27.54 -12.28 -6.34
N LYS A 160 27.51 -13.13 -5.30
CA LYS A 160 28.16 -14.44 -5.30
C LYS A 160 27.53 -15.42 -6.30
N LEU A 161 26.20 -15.37 -6.42
CA LEU A 161 25.42 -16.10 -7.42
C LEU A 161 25.49 -15.46 -8.83
N GLN A 162 26.21 -14.34 -8.98
CA GLN A 162 26.41 -13.62 -10.25
C GLN A 162 25.08 -13.20 -10.93
N LEU A 163 24.10 -12.78 -10.12
CA LEU A 163 22.78 -12.41 -10.63
C LEU A 163 22.77 -11.02 -11.26
N LYS A 164 22.07 -10.89 -12.40
CA LYS A 164 21.81 -9.59 -13.01
C LYS A 164 20.88 -8.76 -12.12
N PRO A 165 20.94 -7.41 -12.19
CA PRO A 165 20.05 -6.55 -11.41
C PRO A 165 18.57 -6.83 -11.63
N SER A 166 18.19 -7.21 -12.86
CA SER A 166 16.81 -7.54 -13.24
C SER A 166 16.33 -8.91 -12.76
N THR A 167 17.22 -9.77 -12.28
CA THR A 167 16.86 -11.12 -11.83
C THR A 167 16.38 -11.08 -10.38
N ASP A 168 15.18 -11.57 -10.11
CA ASP A 168 14.69 -11.73 -8.75
C ASP A 168 15.41 -12.91 -8.04
N LEU A 169 15.80 -12.70 -6.78
CA LEU A 169 16.54 -13.71 -6.02
C LEU A 169 15.65 -14.90 -5.62
N TYR A 170 14.40 -14.67 -5.25
CA TYR A 170 13.49 -15.75 -4.86
C TYR A 170 13.19 -16.63 -6.07
N MET A 171 12.91 -16.02 -7.23
CA MET A 171 12.68 -16.76 -8.47
C MET A 171 13.89 -17.55 -8.92
N TYR A 172 15.08 -16.96 -8.77
CA TYR A 172 16.32 -17.68 -9.05
C TYR A 172 16.48 -18.92 -8.16
N ILE A 173 16.28 -18.78 -6.85
CA ILE A 173 16.39 -19.89 -5.90
C ILE A 173 15.32 -20.96 -6.18
N ARG A 174 14.07 -20.58 -6.46
CA ARG A 174 13.00 -21.54 -6.80
C ARG A 174 13.25 -22.33 -8.08
N SER A 175 14.06 -21.82 -9.01
CA SER A 175 14.37 -22.51 -10.27
C SER A 175 15.21 -23.79 -10.13
N PHE A 176 15.67 -24.11 -8.91
CA PHE A 176 16.46 -25.29 -8.61
C PHE A 176 15.64 -26.50 -8.12
N VAL A 177 14.31 -26.41 -8.09
CA VAL A 177 13.41 -27.55 -7.85
C VAL A 177 13.09 -28.29 -9.13
#